data_AF-A0A4Y8ABM0-F1
#
_entry.id   AF-A0A4Y8ABM0-F1
#
_cell.length_a   1.000
_cell.length_b   1.000
_cell.length_c   1.000
_cell.angle_alpha   90.00
_cell.angle_beta   90.00
_cell.angle_gamma   90.00
#
_symmetry.space_group_name_H-M   'P 1'
#
loop_
_entity.id
_entity.type
_entity.pdbx_description
1 polymer ?
#
loop_
_entity_poly.entity_id
_entity_poly.type
_entity_poly.pdbx_seq_one_letter_code
_entity_poly.pdbx_strand_id
1 'polypeptide(L)'
;MEVTELKKLRDKCILFNQFMLERGAIPKELVGAYTESNRLLESAYQEGKIKPLRAASNDIDDQVIRHMPSSMALELKSFFKAKLGIDLDIFEKARLKSIEKVLKKGKINNPQEYELLLNRVDEVHLAVSKAEEIERLNNLLITYDKGK
;
A
#
# COMPACT_ATOMS: atom_id res chain seq x y z
N MET A 1 -8.27 22.05 -16.97
CA MET A 1 -7.15 22.70 -16.26
C MET A 1 -6.17 21.60 -15.87
N GLU A 2 -4.98 21.59 -16.47
CA GLU A 2 -4.00 20.53 -16.25
C GLU A 2 -3.46 20.62 -14.82
N VAL A 3 -3.57 19.54 -14.03
CA VAL A 3 -3.05 19.50 -12.67
C VAL A 3 -1.53 19.38 -12.74
N THR A 4 -0.81 20.39 -12.25
CA THR A 4 0.66 20.41 -12.25
C THR A 4 1.21 19.25 -11.41
N GLU A 5 2.37 18.73 -11.80
CA GLU A 5 3.04 17.63 -11.08
C GLU A 5 3.25 17.97 -9.59
N LEU A 6 3.66 19.22 -9.32
CA LEU A 6 3.81 19.76 -7.96
C LEU A 6 2.54 19.56 -7.12
N LYS A 7 1.37 19.89 -7.68
CA LYS A 7 0.10 19.75 -6.97
C LYS A 7 -0.22 18.27 -6.69
N LYS A 8 0.01 17.37 -7.65
CA LYS A 8 -0.21 15.93 -7.46
C LYS A 8 0.67 15.37 -6.34
N LEU A 9 1.96 15.72 -6.31
CA LEU A 9 2.89 15.25 -5.29
C LEU A 9 2.48 15.76 -3.90
N ARG A 10 2.16 17.05 -3.78
CA ARG A 10 1.72 17.65 -2.52
C ARG A 10 0.41 17.03 -2.02
N ASP A 11 -0.59 16.91 -2.89
CA ASP A 11 -1.88 16.32 -2.52
C ASP A 11 -1.74 14.87 -2.08
N LYS A 12 -0.92 14.07 -2.77
CA LYS A 12 -0.59 12.69 -2.39
C LYS A 12 -0.03 12.64 -0.97
N CYS A 13 0.95 13.48 -0.65
CA CYS A 13 1.63 13.46 0.65
C CYS A 13 0.71 13.92 1.79
N ILE A 14 -0.03 15.02 1.58
CA ILE A 14 -0.98 15.53 2.59
C ILE A 14 -2.09 14.51 2.83
N LEU A 15 -2.61 13.90 1.77
CA LEU A 15 -3.67 12.91 1.92
C LEU A 15 -3.20 11.65 2.65
N PHE A 16 -1.96 11.21 2.41
CA PHE A 16 -1.36 10.13 3.18
C PHE A 16 -1.29 10.48 4.67
N ASN A 17 -0.78 11.67 5.00
CA ASN A 17 -0.70 12.14 6.38
C ASN A 17 -2.08 12.20 7.04
N GLN A 18 -3.09 12.68 6.32
CA GLN A 18 -4.48 12.70 6.78
C GLN A 18 -5.00 11.29 7.05
N PHE A 19 -4.76 10.34 6.13
CA PHE A 19 -5.15 8.95 6.35
C PHE A 19 -4.51 8.37 7.61
N MET A 20 -3.21 8.60 7.81
CA MET A 20 -2.49 8.09 8.99
C MET A 20 -3.02 8.69 10.29
N LEU A 21 -3.39 9.97 10.29
CA LEU A 21 -4.01 10.65 11.44
C LEU A 21 -5.41 10.10 11.76
N GLU A 22 -6.23 9.80 10.74
CA GLU A 22 -7.62 9.37 10.91
C GLU A 22 -7.74 7.86 11.20
N ARG A 23 -6.90 7.03 10.56
CA ARG A 23 -7.07 5.57 10.45
C ARG A 23 -5.82 4.77 10.80
N GLY A 24 -4.64 5.42 10.82
CA GLY A 24 -3.36 4.76 11.06
C GLY A 24 -3.09 4.34 12.50
N ALA A 25 -4.00 4.64 13.43
CA ALA A 25 -3.85 4.39 14.87
C ALA A 25 -2.50 4.90 15.42
N ILE A 26 -2.05 6.06 14.95
CA ILE A 26 -0.73 6.60 15.32
C ILE A 26 -0.70 7.02 16.79
N PRO A 27 0.44 6.84 17.48
CA PRO A 27 0.66 7.40 18.81
C PRO A 27 0.40 8.91 18.84
N LYS A 28 -0.21 9.41 19.92
CA LYS A 28 -0.58 10.84 20.06
C LYS A 28 0.64 11.75 19.95
N GLU A 29 1.79 11.27 20.40
CA GLU A 29 3.08 11.97 20.37
C GLU A 29 3.54 12.24 18.93
N LEU A 30 3.09 11.44 17.96
CA LEU A 30 3.43 11.60 16.55
C LEU A 30 2.49 12.55 15.80
N VAL A 31 1.33 12.91 16.36
CA VAL A 31 0.37 13.83 15.71
C VAL A 31 1.01 15.16 15.35
N GLY A 32 1.88 15.69 16.23
CA GLY A 32 2.64 16.91 15.97
C GLY A 32 3.57 16.78 14.76
N ALA A 33 4.21 15.62 14.58
CA ALA A 33 5.11 15.37 13.45
C ALA A 33 4.37 15.34 12.11
N TYR A 34 3.16 14.75 12.05
CA TYR A 34 2.33 14.77 10.85
C TYR A 34 1.81 16.18 10.52
N THR A 35 1.45 16.95 11.54
CA THR A 35 1.02 18.35 11.37
C THR A 35 2.15 19.21 10.82
N GLU A 36 3.37 19.08 11.36
CA GLU A 36 4.54 19.79 10.86
C GLU A 36 4.94 19.32 9.45
N SER A 37 4.85 18.02 9.17
CA SER A 37 5.05 17.48 7.82
C SER A 37 4.10 18.14 6.81
N ASN A 38 2.81 18.28 7.13
CA ASN A 38 1.85 18.99 6.27
C ASN A 38 2.25 20.45 6.03
N ARG A 39 2.73 21.16 7.06
CA ARG A 39 3.21 22.53 6.93
C ARG A 39 4.41 22.63 5.97
N LEU A 40 5.37 21.72 6.10
CA LEU A 40 6.56 21.67 5.23
C LEU A 40 6.20 21.32 3.78
N LEU A 41 5.26 20.40 3.57
CA LEU A 41 4.76 20.02 2.24
C LEU A 41 4.06 21.20 1.55
N GLU A 42 3.24 21.96 2.28
CA GLU A 42 2.62 23.18 1.74
C GLU A 42 3.65 24.24 1.41
N SER A 43 4.63 24.50 2.29
CA SER A 43 5.72 25.45 2.01
C SER A 43 6.49 25.06 0.74
N ALA A 44 6.86 23.78 0.61
CA ALA A 44 7.54 23.27 -0.57
C ALA A 44 6.72 23.44 -1.85
N TYR A 45 5.39 23.26 -1.77
CA TYR A 45 4.49 23.49 -2.89
C TYR A 45 4.42 24.97 -3.29
N GLN A 46 4.22 25.88 -2.32
CA GLN A 46 4.14 27.32 -2.59
C GLN A 46 5.46 27.87 -3.16
N GLU A 47 6.59 27.33 -2.73
CA GLU A 47 7.92 27.70 -3.20
C GLU A 47 8.35 26.96 -4.50
N GLY A 48 7.48 26.12 -5.07
CA GLY A 48 7.78 25.37 -6.30
C GLY A 48 8.89 24.31 -6.14
N LYS A 49 9.18 23.88 -4.91
CA LYS A 49 10.26 22.94 -4.59
C LYS A 49 9.84 21.49 -4.90
N ILE A 50 10.04 21.07 -6.14
CA ILE A 50 9.65 19.73 -6.61
C ILE A 50 10.46 18.58 -5.98
N LYS A 51 11.77 18.78 -5.74
CA LYS A 51 12.66 17.74 -5.19
C LYS A 51 12.18 17.18 -3.84
N PRO A 52 11.91 18.01 -2.81
CA PRO A 52 11.41 17.49 -1.53
C PRO A 52 10.03 16.84 -1.64
N LEU A 53 9.14 17.34 -2.52
CA LEU A 53 7.83 16.73 -2.75
C LEU A 53 7.94 15.35 -3.39
N ARG A 54 8.85 15.16 -4.34
CA ARG A 54 9.16 13.83 -4.91
C ARG A 54 9.75 12.89 -3.87
N ALA A 55 10.68 13.39 -3.04
CA ALA A 55 11.28 12.59 -1.97
C ALA A 55 10.20 12.09 -0.98
N ALA A 56 9.36 12.99 -0.47
CA ALA A 56 8.26 12.61 0.42
C ALA A 56 7.28 11.63 -0.23
N SER A 57 6.93 11.84 -1.50
CA SER A 57 6.07 10.92 -2.26
C SER A 57 6.68 9.51 -2.39
N ASN A 58 7.99 9.42 -2.58
CA ASN A 58 8.71 8.15 -2.69
C ASN A 58 8.84 7.44 -1.35
N ASP A 59 9.04 8.18 -0.26
CA ASP A 59 9.08 7.62 1.10
C ASP A 59 7.73 6.99 1.47
N ILE A 60 6.63 7.63 1.09
CA ILE A 60 5.28 7.07 1.24
C ILE A 60 5.13 5.76 0.46
N ASP A 61 5.60 5.73 -0.77
CA ASP A 61 5.55 4.52 -1.60
C ASP A 61 6.34 3.37 -0.96
N ASP A 62 7.53 3.66 -0.42
CA ASP A 62 8.35 2.67 0.27
C ASP A 62 7.66 2.17 1.55
N GLN A 63 7.07 3.08 2.33
CA GLN A 63 6.33 2.74 3.55
C GLN A 63 5.13 1.83 3.25
N VAL A 64 4.35 2.15 2.22
CA VAL A 64 3.21 1.33 1.77
C VAL A 64 3.69 -0.05 1.31
N ILE A 65 4.78 -0.12 0.55
CA ILE A 65 5.30 -1.39 0.01
C ILE A 65 5.92 -2.29 1.09
N ARG A 66 6.61 -1.72 2.08
CA ARG A 66 7.46 -2.50 2.99
C ARG A 66 6.88 -2.68 4.39
N HIS A 67 6.11 -1.72 4.87
CA HIS A 67 5.80 -1.60 6.30
C HIS A 67 4.31 -1.59 6.57
N MET A 68 3.47 -1.28 5.58
CA MET A 68 2.03 -1.23 5.76
C MET A 68 1.38 -2.62 5.65
N PRO A 69 0.50 -3.02 6.58
CA PRO A 69 -0.32 -4.21 6.42
C PRO A 69 -1.22 -4.13 5.18
N SER A 70 -1.43 -5.24 4.49
CA SER A 70 -2.22 -5.29 3.24
C SER A 70 -3.64 -4.72 3.41
N SER A 71 -4.29 -4.94 4.56
CA SER A 71 -5.63 -4.41 4.85
C SER A 71 -5.65 -2.89 4.92
N MET A 72 -4.70 -2.29 5.64
CA MET A 72 -4.53 -0.84 5.74
C MET A 72 -4.14 -0.24 4.38
N ALA A 73 -3.30 -0.93 3.61
CA ALA A 73 -2.92 -0.52 2.27
C ALA A 73 -4.12 -0.50 1.32
N LEU A 74 -5.00 -1.50 1.38
CA LEU A 74 -6.25 -1.52 0.60
C LEU A 74 -7.21 -0.38 1.00
N GLU A 75 -7.27 -0.06 2.30
CA GLU A 75 -8.06 1.06 2.78
C GLU A 75 -7.50 2.40 2.28
N LEU A 76 -6.18 2.58 2.33
CA LEU A 76 -5.49 3.76 1.78
C LEU A 76 -5.73 3.89 0.27
N LYS A 77 -5.71 2.79 -0.48
CA LYS A 77 -6.06 2.77 -1.92
C LYS A 77 -7.44 3.33 -2.16
N SER A 78 -8.42 2.82 -1.43
CA SER A 78 -9.82 3.24 -1.53
C SER A 78 -9.97 4.71 -1.16
N PHE A 79 -9.26 5.15 -0.12
CA PHE A 79 -9.24 6.55 0.32
C PHE A 79 -8.67 7.49 -0.74
N PHE A 80 -7.55 7.11 -1.38
CA PHE A 80 -6.92 7.89 -2.45
C PHE A 80 -7.79 7.98 -3.70
N LYS A 81 -8.40 6.86 -4.10
CA LYS A 81 -9.32 6.82 -5.23
C LYS A 81 -10.53 7.73 -4.99
N ALA A 82 -11.10 7.71 -3.79
CA ALA A 82 -12.24 8.54 -3.44
C ALA A 82 -11.91 10.04 -3.38
N LYS A 83 -10.72 10.41 -2.91
CA LYS A 83 -10.35 11.82 -2.65
C LYS A 83 -9.61 12.50 -3.81
N LEU A 84 -8.82 11.76 -4.57
CA LEU A 84 -8.00 12.32 -5.66
C LEU A 84 -8.35 11.73 -7.03
N GLY A 85 -9.21 10.71 -7.10
CA GLY A 85 -9.47 9.98 -8.35
C GLY A 85 -8.23 9.21 -8.85
N ILE A 86 -7.23 9.00 -7.99
CA ILE A 86 -5.98 8.33 -8.33
C ILE A 86 -6.09 6.85 -7.95
N ASP A 87 -5.92 5.97 -8.94
CA ASP A 87 -5.64 4.57 -8.68
C ASP A 87 -4.13 4.42 -8.45
N LEU A 88 -3.73 4.08 -7.23
CA LEU A 88 -2.33 3.98 -6.86
C LEU A 88 -1.80 2.58 -7.21
N ASP A 89 -1.12 2.46 -8.36
CA ASP A 89 -0.47 1.21 -8.80
C ASP A 89 0.54 0.64 -7.80
N ILE A 90 1.04 1.48 -6.88
CA ILE A 90 1.97 1.08 -5.81
C ILE A 90 1.35 -0.01 -4.90
N PHE A 91 0.03 -0.04 -4.76
CA PHE A 91 -0.65 -1.03 -3.94
C PHE A 91 -0.59 -2.43 -4.52
N GLU A 92 -0.71 -2.54 -5.83
CA GLU A 92 -0.59 -3.85 -6.48
C GLU A 92 0.83 -4.39 -6.30
N LYS A 93 1.84 -3.51 -6.39
CA LYS A 93 3.24 -3.88 -6.08
C LYS A 93 3.41 -4.33 -4.62
N ALA A 94 2.81 -3.62 -3.66
CA ALA A 94 2.86 -3.99 -2.24
C ALA A 94 2.19 -5.35 -1.96
N ARG A 95 1.03 -5.58 -2.60
CA ARG A 95 0.28 -6.83 -2.50
C ARG A 95 1.05 -8.01 -3.08
N LEU A 96 1.58 -7.87 -4.30
CA LEU A 96 2.42 -8.89 -4.95
C LEU A 96 3.67 -9.22 -4.13
N LYS A 97 4.33 -8.22 -3.55
CA LYS A 97 5.49 -8.43 -2.68
C LYS A 97 5.13 -9.21 -1.40
N SER A 98 3.95 -8.95 -0.85
CA SER A 98 3.43 -9.71 0.30
C SER A 98 3.16 -11.16 -0.07
N ILE A 99 2.55 -11.42 -1.24
CA ILE A 99 2.34 -12.78 -1.78
C ILE A 99 3.69 -13.49 -1.95
N GLU A 100 4.67 -12.85 -2.60
CA GLU A 100 6.02 -13.40 -2.76
C GLU A 100 6.68 -13.74 -1.42
N LYS A 101 6.51 -12.89 -0.40
CA LYS A 101 7.06 -13.13 0.93
C LYS A 101 6.48 -14.40 1.55
N VAL A 102 5.17 -14.62 1.43
CA VAL A 102 4.52 -15.85 1.91
C VAL A 102 4.99 -17.06 1.10
N LEU A 103 5.07 -16.96 -0.22
CA LEU A 103 5.57 -18.01 -1.10
C LEU A 103 7.03 -18.40 -0.81
N LYS A 104 7.90 -17.43 -0.52
CA LYS A 104 9.30 -17.65 -0.13
C LYS A 104 9.41 -18.28 1.26
N LYS A 105 8.53 -17.88 2.18
CA LYS A 105 8.45 -18.42 3.54
C LYS A 105 7.94 -19.86 3.56
N GLY A 106 7.12 -20.26 2.59
CA GLY A 106 6.63 -21.62 2.43
C GLY A 106 5.58 -22.06 3.47
N LYS A 107 4.96 -21.11 4.19
CA LYS A 107 3.86 -21.38 5.14
C LYS A 107 2.94 -20.18 5.32
N ILE A 108 1.68 -20.42 5.66
CA ILE A 108 0.70 -19.40 6.05
C ILE A 108 0.66 -19.37 7.59
N ASN A 109 0.84 -18.19 8.19
CA ASN A 109 0.89 -18.05 9.65
C ASN A 109 -0.41 -17.50 10.25
N ASN A 110 -1.24 -16.82 9.46
CA ASN A 110 -2.42 -16.13 9.97
C ASN A 110 -3.52 -16.06 8.89
N PRO A 111 -4.77 -15.76 9.29
CA PRO A 111 -5.89 -15.64 8.36
C PRO A 111 -5.70 -14.57 7.28
N GLN A 112 -4.98 -13.48 7.57
CA GLN A 112 -4.74 -12.41 6.59
C GLN A 112 -3.84 -12.88 5.44
N GLU A 113 -2.82 -13.69 5.73
CA GLU A 113 -1.99 -14.33 4.71
C GLU A 113 -2.79 -15.36 3.91
N TYR A 114 -3.73 -16.08 4.55
CA TYR A 114 -4.63 -17.00 3.87
C TYR A 114 -5.52 -16.27 2.86
N GLU A 115 -6.25 -15.24 3.30
CA GLU A 115 -7.12 -14.42 2.43
C GLU A 115 -6.32 -13.78 1.29
N LEU A 116 -5.10 -13.31 1.57
CA LEU A 116 -4.22 -12.73 0.55
C LEU A 116 -3.90 -13.73 -0.57
N LEU A 117 -3.58 -14.98 -0.22
CA LEU A 117 -3.26 -16.02 -1.20
C LEU A 117 -4.51 -16.52 -1.92
N LEU A 118 -5.65 -16.64 -1.23
CA LEU A 118 -6.92 -17.05 -1.83
C LEU A 118 -7.36 -16.06 -2.91
N ASN A 119 -7.36 -14.76 -2.58
CA ASN A 119 -7.65 -13.70 -3.56
C ASN A 119 -6.71 -13.75 -4.76
N ARG A 120 -5.42 -14.10 -4.55
CA ARG A 120 -4.47 -14.24 -5.65
C ARG A 120 -4.84 -15.42 -6.57
N VAL A 121 -5.24 -16.56 -6.02
CA VAL A 121 -5.70 -17.70 -6.82
C VAL A 121 -6.90 -17.28 -7.66
N ASP A 122 -7.90 -16.62 -7.06
CA ASP A 122 -9.09 -16.14 -7.78
C ASP A 122 -8.75 -15.19 -8.93
N GLU A 123 -7.71 -14.38 -8.80
CA GLU A 123 -7.27 -13.50 -9.88
C GLU A 123 -6.57 -14.21 -11.04
N VAL A 124 -5.77 -15.24 -10.74
CA VAL A 124 -4.90 -15.87 -11.75
C VAL A 124 -5.36 -17.25 -12.21
N HIS A 125 -6.42 -17.82 -11.65
CA HIS A 125 -6.85 -19.20 -11.93
C HIS A 125 -7.15 -19.47 -13.41
N LEU A 126 -7.51 -18.46 -14.19
CA LEU A 126 -7.76 -18.59 -15.64
C LEU A 126 -6.49 -18.42 -16.49
N ALA A 127 -5.37 -17.99 -15.91
CA ALA A 127 -4.12 -17.74 -16.63
C ALA A 127 -3.27 -19.01 -16.71
N VAL A 128 -3.29 -19.68 -17.87
CA VAL A 128 -2.48 -20.89 -18.12
C VAL A 128 -0.98 -20.66 -17.87
N SER A 129 -0.49 -19.45 -18.17
CA SER A 129 0.90 -19.04 -17.90
C SER A 129 1.28 -18.99 -16.41
N LYS A 130 0.30 -19.15 -15.50
CA LYS A 130 0.46 -19.09 -14.05
C LYS A 130 0.27 -20.43 -13.35
N ALA A 131 0.24 -21.55 -14.09
CA ALA A 131 0.01 -22.88 -13.52
C ALA A 131 0.92 -23.22 -12.32
N GLU A 132 2.23 -22.95 -12.42
CA GLU A 132 3.19 -23.20 -11.34
C GLU A 132 2.93 -22.31 -10.10
N GLU A 133 2.57 -21.04 -10.33
CA GLU A 133 2.20 -20.11 -9.26
C GLU A 133 0.95 -20.63 -8.52
N ILE A 134 -0.08 -21.05 -9.28
CA ILE A 134 -1.34 -21.59 -8.75
C ILE A 134 -1.09 -22.86 -7.91
N GLU A 135 -0.26 -23.79 -8.41
CA GLU A 135 0.07 -25.02 -7.69
C GLU A 135 0.71 -24.71 -6.33
N ARG A 136 1.68 -23.78 -6.31
CA ARG A 136 2.33 -23.35 -5.06
C ARG A 136 1.35 -22.70 -4.10
N LEU A 137 0.46 -21.84 -4.59
CA LEU A 137 -0.56 -21.18 -3.77
C LEU A 137 -1.52 -22.21 -3.16
N ASN A 138 -2.06 -23.11 -3.97
CA ASN A 138 -3.00 -24.15 -3.53
C ASN A 138 -2.37 -25.08 -2.50
N ASN A 139 -1.11 -25.48 -2.68
CA ASN A 139 -0.40 -26.30 -1.71
C ASN A 139 -0.32 -25.61 -0.34
N LEU A 140 0.00 -24.32 -0.30
CA LEU A 140 0.05 -23.56 0.95
C LEU A 140 -1.33 -23.44 1.62
N LEU A 141 -2.39 -23.18 0.84
CA LEU A 141 -3.76 -23.07 1.32
C LEU A 141 -4.24 -24.40 1.93
N ILE A 142 -4.05 -25.52 1.21
CA ILE A 142 -4.42 -26.87 1.68
C ILE A 142 -3.65 -27.23 2.96
N THR A 143 -2.34 -26.96 3.03
CA THR A 143 -1.54 -27.24 4.22
C THR A 143 -2.03 -26.46 5.43
N TYR A 144 -2.42 -25.19 5.26
CA TYR A 144 -2.96 -24.37 6.34
C TYR A 144 -4.32 -24.91 6.82
N ASP A 145 -5.22 -25.29 5.90
CA ASP A 145 -6.53 -25.81 6.26
C ASP A 145 -6.47 -27.20 6.91
N LYS A 146 -5.49 -28.04 6.57
CA LYS A 146 -5.23 -29.32 7.25
C LYS A 146 -4.63 -29.17 8.66
N GLY A 147 -4.01 -28.03 8.94
CA GLY A 147 -3.37 -27.74 10.22
C GLY A 147 -4.27 -27.01 11.24
N LYS A 148 -5.50 -26.67 10.84
CA LYS A 148 -6.57 -26.21 11.74
C LYS A 148 -7.28 -27.41 12.37
#